data_AF-A0A7M7JB76-F1
#
_entry.id   AF-A0A7M7JB76-F1
#
_cell.length_a   1.000
_cell.length_b   1.000
_cell.length_c   1.000
_cell.angle_alpha   90.00
_cell.angle_beta   90.00
_cell.angle_gamma   90.00
#
_symmetry.space_group_name_H-M   'P 1'
#
loop_
_entity.id
_entity.type
_entity.pdbx_description
1 polymer ?
#
loop_
_entity_poly.entity_id
_entity_poly.type
_entity_poly.pdbx_seq_one_letter_code
_entity_poly.pdbx_strand_id
1 'polypeptide(L)'
;MSTANAKRSRAQKHQNTFAFRTGLYGLTRQQKAVQDLQISGVCARCKDILQWKIKYGKYKPLTVASRCTKCEQKNVKKAYHQLCQLCALKCNLCPKCVKTPPIAESTDGTDYQNSEASFNG
;
A
#
# COMPACT_ATOMS: atom_id res chain seq x y z
N MET A 1 -7.12 36.67 12.78
CA MET A 1 -7.52 36.34 11.39
C MET A 1 -8.41 35.11 11.41
N SER A 2 -9.72 35.30 11.35
CA SER A 2 -10.72 34.23 11.52
C SER A 2 -11.05 33.61 10.17
N THR A 3 -10.92 32.29 10.04
CA THR A 3 -11.16 31.54 8.81
C THR A 3 -12.65 31.30 8.59
N ALA A 4 -13.22 31.95 7.57
CA ALA A 4 -14.60 31.71 7.16
C ALA A 4 -14.75 30.31 6.54
N ASN A 5 -15.36 29.39 7.29
CA ASN A 5 -15.90 28.15 6.75
C ASN A 5 -17.23 28.47 6.04
N ALA A 6 -17.14 28.97 4.79
CA ALA A 6 -18.30 29.20 3.95
C ALA A 6 -18.91 27.83 3.58
N LYS A 7 -19.95 27.42 4.31
CA LYS A 7 -20.76 26.24 4.00
C LYS A 7 -21.37 26.44 2.61
N ARG A 8 -20.76 25.84 1.58
CA ARG A 8 -21.37 25.78 0.23
C ARG A 8 -22.72 25.09 0.35
N SER A 9 -23.80 25.82 0.08
CA SER A 9 -25.17 25.29 0.15
C SER A 9 -25.54 24.41 -1.05
N ARG A 10 -24.86 24.59 -2.19
CA ARG A 10 -25.14 23.87 -3.43
C ARG A 10 -24.11 22.77 -3.70
N ALA A 11 -24.61 21.58 -4.02
CA ALA A 11 -23.78 20.48 -4.51
C ALA A 11 -23.07 20.85 -5.83
N GLN A 12 -21.96 20.16 -6.13
CA GLN A 12 -21.24 20.33 -7.39
C GLN A 12 -22.19 20.12 -8.58
N LYS A 13 -22.30 21.11 -9.48
CA LYS A 13 -23.18 21.06 -10.67
C LYS A 13 -22.90 19.87 -11.59
N HIS A 14 -21.64 19.44 -11.67
CA HIS A 14 -21.18 18.37 -12.54
C HIS A 14 -20.63 17.22 -11.69
N GLN A 15 -21.45 16.24 -11.36
CA GLN A 15 -21.00 15.06 -10.63
C GLN A 15 -20.58 13.95 -11.60
N ASN A 16 -19.60 13.14 -11.19
CA ASN A 16 -19.22 11.96 -11.96
C ASN A 16 -20.38 10.96 -11.97
N THR A 17 -20.83 10.55 -13.15
CA THR A 17 -21.86 9.51 -13.32
C THR A 17 -21.31 8.10 -13.07
N PHE A 18 -20.00 7.92 -13.23
CA PHE A 18 -19.34 6.64 -13.04
C PHE A 18 -18.14 6.79 -12.11
N ALA A 19 -17.89 5.76 -11.30
CA ALA A 19 -16.68 5.69 -10.49
C ALA A 19 -15.44 5.57 -11.38
N PHE A 20 -14.34 6.21 -10.98
CA PHE A 20 -13.07 6.07 -11.66
C PHE A 20 -12.61 4.61 -11.67
N ARG A 21 -12.22 4.12 -12.85
CA ARG A 21 -11.67 2.78 -13.05
C ARG A 21 -10.26 2.90 -13.65
N THR A 22 -9.27 2.38 -12.93
CA THR A 22 -7.91 2.24 -13.45
C THR A 22 -7.92 1.15 -14.52
N GLY A 23 -7.50 1.49 -15.74
CA GLY A 23 -7.43 0.54 -16.85
C GLY A 23 -8.60 0.54 -17.82
N LEU A 24 -9.45 1.58 -17.82
CA LEU A 24 -10.56 1.70 -18.77
C LEU A 24 -10.12 1.55 -20.25
N TYR A 25 -8.89 1.94 -20.57
CA TYR A 25 -8.29 1.86 -21.90
C TYR A 25 -7.11 0.86 -21.96
N GLY A 26 -7.13 -0.14 -21.08
CA GLY A 26 -6.03 -1.08 -20.89
C GLY A 26 -5.02 -0.61 -19.85
N LEU A 27 -4.29 -1.59 -19.31
CA LEU A 27 -3.21 -1.39 -18.34
C LEU A 27 -1.89 -1.85 -18.93
N THR A 28 -0.83 -1.10 -18.69
CA THR A 28 0.52 -1.58 -18.97
C THR A 28 0.89 -2.73 -18.03
N ARG A 29 1.89 -3.55 -18.41
CA ARG A 29 2.42 -4.62 -17.55
C ARG A 29 2.84 -4.11 -16.17
N GLN A 30 3.43 -2.91 -16.13
CA GLN A 30 3.84 -2.27 -14.88
C GLN A 30 2.65 -1.85 -14.02
N GLN A 31 1.59 -1.30 -14.62
CA GLN A 31 0.38 -0.92 -13.88
C GLN A 31 -0.33 -2.14 -13.30
N LYS A 32 -0.41 -3.24 -14.06
CA LYS A 32 -0.98 -4.50 -13.58
C LYS A 32 -0.20 -5.04 -12.37
N ALA A 33 1.13 -5.08 -12.46
CA ALA A 33 1.97 -5.49 -11.33
C ALA A 33 1.78 -4.62 -10.07
N VAL A 34 1.51 -3.31 -10.23
CA VAL A 34 1.19 -2.42 -9.11
C VAL A 34 -0.22 -2.68 -8.56
N GLN A 35 -1.19 -3.01 -9.41
CA GLN A 35 -2.55 -3.33 -8.99
C GLN A 35 -2.62 -4.62 -8.17
N ASP A 36 -1.81 -5.61 -8.54
CA ASP A 36 -1.71 -6.90 -7.86
C ASP A 36 -0.87 -6.84 -6.57
N LEU A 37 -0.27 -5.68 -6.25
CA LEU A 37 0.57 -5.49 -5.07
C LEU A 37 -0.25 -5.51 -3.77
N GLN A 38 -0.02 -6.52 -2.93
CA GLN A 38 -0.60 -6.58 -1.59
C GLN A 38 0.17 -5.70 -0.58
N ILE A 39 -0.55 -4.76 0.04
CA ILE A 39 0.00 -3.90 1.11
C ILE A 39 -0.14 -4.59 2.46
N SER A 40 0.99 -5.00 3.03
CA SER A 40 1.12 -5.68 4.34
C SER A 40 2.18 -5.02 5.22
N GLY A 41 2.10 -5.27 6.55
CA GLY A 41 3.09 -4.78 7.51
C GLY A 41 3.09 -3.27 7.77
N VAL A 42 1.97 -2.57 7.52
CA VAL A 42 1.77 -1.14 7.84
C VAL A 42 0.55 -0.97 8.74
N CYS A 43 0.43 0.17 9.42
CA CYS A 43 -0.77 0.49 10.20
C CYS A 43 -1.98 0.72 9.27
N ALA A 44 -3.20 0.58 9.81
CA ALA A 44 -4.46 0.70 9.05
C ALA A 44 -4.53 1.98 8.21
N ARG A 45 -4.29 3.14 8.83
CA ARG A 45 -4.25 4.42 8.13
C ARG A 45 -3.28 4.44 6.95
N CYS A 46 -2.10 3.85 7.12
CA CYS A 46 -1.10 3.80 6.06
C CYS A 46 -1.48 2.83 4.95
N LYS A 47 -2.15 1.72 5.29
CA LYS A 47 -2.71 0.76 4.35
C LYS A 47 -3.69 1.46 3.40
N ASP A 48 -4.63 2.22 3.93
CA ASP A 48 -5.64 2.95 3.13
C ASP A 48 -4.97 3.95 2.17
N ILE A 49 -3.97 4.69 2.64
CA ILE A 49 -3.23 5.66 1.81
C ILE A 49 -2.53 4.95 0.64
N LEU A 50 -1.89 3.80 0.89
CA LEU A 50 -1.18 3.06 -0.14
C LEU A 50 -2.15 2.37 -1.11
N GLN A 51 -3.23 1.76 -0.60
CA GLN A 51 -4.29 1.18 -1.41
C GLN A 51 -4.94 2.24 -2.31
N TRP A 52 -5.20 3.43 -1.80
CA TRP A 52 -5.68 4.54 -2.61
C TRP A 52 -4.68 4.90 -3.72
N LYS A 53 -3.38 4.98 -3.42
CA LYS A 53 -2.36 5.23 -4.44
C LYS A 53 -2.36 4.15 -5.52
N ILE A 54 -2.50 2.88 -5.17
CA ILE A 54 -2.61 1.77 -6.13
C ILE A 54 -3.90 1.93 -6.96
N LYS A 55 -5.05 2.06 -6.29
CA LYS A 55 -6.37 2.18 -6.92
C LYS A 55 -6.45 3.29 -7.95
N TYR A 56 -5.76 4.41 -7.72
CA TYR A 56 -5.76 5.58 -8.60
C TYR A 56 -4.50 5.72 -9.46
N GLY A 57 -3.65 4.69 -9.57
CA GLY A 57 -2.44 4.72 -10.41
C GLY A 57 -1.38 5.74 -9.98
N LYS A 58 -1.42 6.19 -8.72
CA LYS A 58 -0.50 7.18 -8.13
C LYS A 58 0.65 6.54 -7.34
N TYR A 59 0.71 5.21 -7.30
CA TYR A 59 1.77 4.47 -6.64
C TYR A 59 3.02 4.43 -7.51
N LYS A 60 4.16 4.86 -6.95
CA LYS A 60 5.46 4.87 -7.61
C LYS A 60 6.35 3.80 -6.95
N PRO A 61 6.63 2.68 -7.63
CA PRO A 61 7.55 1.68 -7.12
C PRO A 61 8.98 2.24 -7.03
N LEU A 62 9.80 1.61 -6.18
CA LEU A 62 11.21 1.93 -6.10
C LEU A 62 11.96 1.21 -7.23
N THR A 63 12.87 1.92 -7.90
CA THR A 63 13.84 1.32 -8.82
C THR A 63 15.07 0.78 -8.08
N VAL A 64 15.43 1.43 -6.98
CA VAL A 64 16.55 1.06 -6.10
C VAL A 64 16.11 1.10 -4.64
N ALA A 65 16.74 0.29 -3.79
CA ALA A 65 16.43 0.28 -2.37
C ALA A 65 16.73 1.64 -1.72
N SER A 66 15.81 2.15 -0.91
CA SER A 66 16.00 3.40 -0.18
C SER A 66 16.74 3.19 1.16
N ARG A 67 17.25 4.28 1.73
CA ARG A 67 17.97 4.29 3.01
C ARG A 67 16.97 4.23 4.17
N CYS A 68 17.19 3.31 5.10
CA CYS A 68 16.41 3.18 6.34
C CYS A 68 16.74 4.32 7.30
N THR A 69 15.74 4.94 7.93
CA THR A 69 15.95 6.03 8.90
C THR A 69 16.43 5.55 10.28
N LYS A 70 16.49 4.24 10.53
CA LYS A 70 16.97 3.66 11.80
C LYS A 70 18.35 3.03 11.69
N CYS A 71 18.56 2.12 10.75
CA CYS A 71 19.86 1.45 10.57
C CYS A 71 20.74 2.10 9.51
N GLU A 72 20.25 3.12 8.80
CA GLU A 72 21.02 3.90 7.82
C GLU A 72 21.54 3.14 6.59
N GLN A 73 21.16 1.87 6.47
CA GLN A 73 21.50 1.00 5.33
C GLN A 73 20.49 1.19 4.18
N LYS A 74 20.95 0.98 2.94
CA LYS A 74 20.12 0.98 1.73
C LYS A 74 19.38 -0.35 1.55
N ASN A 75 18.50 -0.70 2.48
CA ASN A 75 17.81 -1.99 2.54
C ASN A 75 16.27 -1.87 2.57
N VAL A 76 15.72 -0.70 2.32
CA VAL A 76 14.27 -0.51 2.22
C VAL A 76 13.81 -0.88 0.81
N LYS A 77 13.19 -2.06 0.69
CA LYS A 77 12.74 -2.61 -0.59
C LYS A 77 11.32 -2.19 -1.00
N LYS A 78 10.45 -1.86 -0.03
CA LYS A 78 9.07 -1.47 -0.28
C LYS A 78 8.96 0.05 -0.44
N ALA A 79 8.26 0.52 -1.49
CA ALA A 79 8.09 1.96 -1.71
C ALA A 79 7.30 2.63 -0.59
N TYR A 80 7.56 3.93 -0.35
CA TYR A 80 6.96 4.74 0.72
C TYR A 80 7.29 4.30 2.16
N HIS A 81 8.19 3.33 2.34
CA HIS A 81 8.67 2.95 3.66
C HIS A 81 9.88 3.82 4.04
N GLN A 82 9.93 4.23 5.30
CA GLN A 82 11.03 4.94 5.95
C GLN A 82 11.94 3.96 6.70
N LEU A 83 11.37 2.86 7.21
CA LEU A 83 12.09 1.80 7.89
C LEU A 83 12.23 0.57 7.00
N CYS A 84 13.35 -0.14 7.15
CA CYS A 84 13.45 -1.50 6.64
C CYS A 84 12.62 -2.44 7.50
N GLN A 85 12.31 -3.62 6.97
CA GLN A 85 11.48 -4.60 7.65
C GLN A 85 12.06 -5.03 9.00
N LEU A 86 13.38 -5.23 9.08
CA LEU A 86 14.05 -5.61 10.33
C LEU A 86 13.92 -4.53 11.41
N CYS A 87 14.12 -3.25 11.04
CA CYS A 87 13.94 -2.15 11.98
C CYS A 87 12.48 -1.96 12.41
N ALA A 88 11.54 -2.16 11.50
CA ALA A 88 10.11 -2.06 11.80
C ALA A 88 9.68 -3.13 12.82
N LEU A 89 10.16 -4.36 12.67
CA LEU A 89 9.91 -5.46 13.61
C LEU A 89 10.57 -5.20 14.97
N LYS A 90 11.86 -4.84 14.99
CA LYS A 90 12.61 -4.57 16.23
C LYS A 90 12.02 -3.41 17.04
N CYS A 91 11.60 -2.34 16.37
CA CYS A 91 11.04 -1.17 17.04
C CYS A 91 9.52 -1.25 17.24
N ASN A 92 8.86 -2.27 16.68
CA ASN A 92 7.40 -2.40 16.62
C ASN A 92 6.68 -1.12 16.13
N LEU A 93 7.19 -0.53 15.04
CA LEU A 93 6.67 0.71 14.45
C LEU A 93 6.31 0.50 12.98
N CYS A 94 5.24 1.16 12.53
CA CYS A 94 4.85 1.16 11.14
C CYS A 94 6.00 1.68 10.28
N PRO A 95 6.46 0.91 9.28
CA PRO A 95 7.61 1.30 8.48
C PRO A 95 7.36 2.51 7.60
N LYS A 96 6.10 2.87 7.31
CA LYS A 96 5.74 4.06 6.52
C LYS A 96 5.71 5.34 7.36
N CYS A 97 5.06 5.33 8.52
CA CYS A 97 4.82 6.55 9.30
C CYS A 97 5.63 6.66 10.58
N VAL A 98 6.26 5.59 11.06
CA VAL A 98 7.10 5.55 12.27
C VAL A 98 6.37 6.05 13.52
N LYS A 99 5.05 5.82 13.61
CA LYS A 99 4.20 6.34 14.70
C LYS A 99 3.40 5.25 15.40
N THR A 100 2.62 4.51 14.63
CA THR A 100 1.72 3.46 15.14
C THR A 100 2.28 2.10 14.79
N PRO A 101 2.05 1.05 15.59
CA PRO A 101 2.48 -0.30 15.23
C PRO A 101 1.76 -0.77 13.95
N PRO A 102 2.37 -1.71 13.19
CA PRO A 102 1.69 -2.42 12.12
C PRO A 102 0.43 -3.12 12.62
N ILE A 103 -0.55 -3.35 11.74
CA ILE A 103 -1.69 -4.20 12.08
C ILE A 103 -1.14 -5.61 12.35
N ALA A 104 -1.51 -6.22 13.49
CA ALA A 104 -1.21 -7.62 13.75
C ALA A 104 -1.96 -8.46 12.70
N GLU A 105 -1.21 -9.17 11.86
CA GLU A 105 -1.82 -10.13 10.93
C GLU A 105 -2.31 -11.30 11.79
N SER A 106 -3.62 -11.35 12.05
CA SER A 106 -4.25 -12.51 12.66
C SER A 106 -4.03 -13.69 11.71
N THR A 107 -3.25 -14.67 12.16
CA THR A 107 -3.04 -15.93 11.45
C THR A 107 -4.35 -16.72 11.46
N ASP A 108 -5.29 -16.38 10.57
CA ASP A 108 -6.41 -17.26 10.23
C ASP A 108 -6.09 -17.94 8.90
N GLY A 109 -5.89 -19.25 8.96
CA GLY A 109 -6.11 -20.18 7.85
C GLY A 109 -5.01 -20.25 6.79
N THR A 110 -3.98 -21.05 7.05
CA THR A 110 -3.26 -21.77 6.00
C THR A 110 -4.22 -22.71 5.27
N ASP A 111 -4.72 -22.35 4.09
CA ASP A 111 -5.06 -23.33 3.05
C ASP A 111 -3.84 -23.46 2.14
N TYR A 112 -2.89 -24.27 2.61
CA TYR A 112 -1.77 -24.79 1.83
C TYR A 112 -1.73 -26.30 2.04
N GLN A 113 -2.68 -27.02 1.43
CA GLN A 113 -2.54 -28.43 1.10
C GLN A 113 -3.24 -28.73 -0.24
N ASN A 114 -2.55 -29.57 -1.02
CA ASN A 114 -2.89 -30.21 -2.30
C ASN A 114 -2.72 -29.36 -3.57
N SER A 115 -1.87 -29.71 -4.55
CA SER A 115 -1.16 -30.97 -4.82
C SER A 115 0.01 -30.71 -5.79
N GLU A 116 1.24 -31.00 -5.39
CA GLU A 116 2.36 -31.20 -6.32
C GLU A 116 2.61 -32.70 -6.43
N ALA A 117 2.51 -33.19 -7.67
CA ALA A 117 3.11 -34.40 -8.23
C ALA A 117 2.94 -35.76 -7.50
N SER A 118 2.26 -36.68 -8.19
CA SER A 118 2.63 -38.09 -8.18
C SER A 118 2.70 -38.58 -9.63
N PHE A 119 3.93 -38.51 -10.15
CA PHE A 119 4.46 -39.32 -11.23
C PHE A 119 4.74 -40.71 -10.66
N ASN A 120 4.03 -41.74 -11.13
CA ASN A 120 4.53 -43.10 -11.41
C ASN A 120 3.35 -44.01 -11.81
N GLY A 121 3.46 -44.58 -13.00
CA GLY A 121 2.51 -45.53 -13.60
C GLY A 121 2.65 -45.52 -15.11
#